data_AF-A0A6C0AFF6-F1
#
_entry.id   AF-A0A6C0AFF6-F1
#
_cell.length_a   1.000
_cell.length_b   1.000
_cell.length_c   1.000
_cell.angle_alpha   90.00
_cell.angle_beta   90.00
_cell.angle_gamma   90.00
#
_symmetry.space_group_name_H-M   'P 1'
#
loop_
_entity.id
_entity.type
_entity.pdbx_description
1 polymer ?
#
loop_
_entity_poly.entity_id
_entity_poly.type
_entity_poly.pdbx_seq_one_letter_code
_entity_poly.pdbx_strand_id
1 'polypeptide(L)'
;MIFFLIYLKINKMDKTFLCNCKVKFIRPKYQNLKDCLEDDDNIYIGRGGIVFVDNERYPKKDSVWANPYKVDKDGDLDEVLKLYKKYIKNKIKKENLNISELLNKNLYGLEPTKYNKNDKKICHGQVLLKLLKKSLKI
;
A
#
# COMPACT_ATOMS: atom_id res chain seq x y z
N MET A 1 2.42 6.45 36.70
CA MET A 1 2.29 7.06 35.36
C MET A 1 3.03 6.33 34.23
N ILE A 2 3.75 5.23 34.51
CA ILE A 2 4.51 4.46 33.48
C ILE A 2 3.64 3.39 32.79
N PHE A 3 2.72 2.75 33.52
CA PHE A 3 1.81 1.73 32.97
C PHE A 3 0.82 2.25 31.92
N PHE A 4 0.35 3.50 32.04
CA PHE A 4 -0.61 4.09 31.09
C PHE A 4 0.03 4.40 29.73
N LEU A 5 1.29 4.86 29.72
CA LEU A 5 2.07 5.08 28.51
C LEU A 5 2.42 3.77 27.80
N ILE A 6 2.71 2.69 28.55
CA ILE A 6 2.94 1.35 27.99
C ILE A 6 1.63 0.79 27.41
N TYR A 7 0.49 0.97 28.08
CA TYR A 7 -0.82 0.50 27.62
C TYR A 7 -1.31 1.21 26.34
N LEU A 8 -1.04 2.52 26.20
CA LEU A 8 -1.31 3.27 24.96
C LEU A 8 -0.37 2.88 23.81
N LYS A 9 0.88 2.51 24.11
CA LYS A 9 1.85 2.05 23.10
C LYS A 9 1.52 0.65 22.58
N ILE A 10 0.90 -0.20 23.41
CA ILE A 10 0.49 -1.57 23.04
C ILE A 10 -0.84 -1.60 22.27
N ASN A 11 -1.77 -0.66 22.51
CA ASN A 11 -3.10 -0.64 21.88
C ASN A 11 -3.21 0.22 20.61
N LYS A 12 -2.12 0.82 20.14
CA LYS A 12 -2.09 1.46 18.82
C LYS A 12 -1.98 0.38 17.74
N MET A 13 -3.02 -0.44 17.61
CA MET A 13 -3.18 -1.35 16.47
C MET A 13 -3.15 -0.49 15.20
N ASP A 14 -2.12 -0.73 14.37
CA ASP A 14 -1.88 -0.04 13.11
C ASP A 14 -3.18 0.13 12.31
N LYS A 15 -3.74 1.34 12.28
CA LYS A 15 -4.93 1.67 11.47
C LYS A 15 -4.57 1.84 9.98
N THR A 16 -3.60 1.07 9.49
CA THR A 16 -3.20 1.10 8.09
C THR A 16 -3.95 0.01 7.34
N PHE A 17 -4.78 0.42 6.37
CA PHE A 17 -5.64 -0.48 5.61
C PHE A 17 -5.18 -0.58 4.17
N LEU A 18 -5.42 -1.74 3.53
CA LEU A 18 -5.24 -1.87 2.08
C LEU A 18 -6.59 -1.63 1.40
N CYS A 19 -6.60 -0.74 0.42
CA CYS A 19 -7.78 -0.32 -0.31
C CYS A 19 -7.59 -0.57 -1.81
N ASN A 20 -8.69 -0.83 -2.52
CA ASN A 20 -8.65 -1.01 -3.96
C ASN A 20 -8.95 0.32 -4.68
N CYS A 21 -8.08 0.69 -5.62
CA CYS A 21 -8.18 1.95 -6.38
C CYS A 21 -9.13 1.88 -7.59
N LYS A 22 -9.74 0.73 -7.89
CA LYS A 22 -10.73 0.62 -8.97
C LYS A 22 -11.96 1.43 -8.60
N VAL A 23 -12.49 2.10 -9.61
CA VAL A 23 -13.64 3.02 -9.54
C VAL A 23 -14.81 2.49 -8.71
N LYS A 24 -15.15 1.20 -8.84
CA LYS A 24 -16.26 0.60 -8.08
C LYS A 24 -16.07 0.56 -6.55
N PHE A 25 -14.85 0.65 -6.03
CA PHE A 25 -14.57 0.64 -4.58
C PHE A 25 -14.36 2.02 -3.98
N ILE A 26 -13.98 2.99 -4.81
CA ILE A 26 -13.78 4.37 -4.38
C ILE A 26 -15.09 5.16 -4.39
N ARG A 27 -15.99 4.88 -5.35
CA ARG A 27 -17.28 5.59 -5.56
C ARG A 27 -18.24 5.71 -4.37
N PRO A 28 -18.25 4.79 -3.38
CA PRO A 28 -19.05 5.02 -2.18
C PRO A 28 -18.66 6.30 -1.41
N LYS A 29 -17.41 6.79 -1.54
CA LYS A 29 -16.93 8.00 -0.86
C LYS A 29 -16.36 9.07 -1.81
N TYR A 30 -15.74 8.67 -2.92
CA TYR A 30 -15.00 9.57 -3.83
C TYR A 30 -15.42 9.37 -5.28
N GLN A 31 -15.47 10.44 -6.07
CA GLN A 31 -15.87 10.38 -7.48
C GLN A 31 -14.92 9.53 -8.33
N ASN A 32 -13.62 9.67 -8.09
CA ASN A 32 -12.56 8.99 -8.82
C ASN A 32 -11.26 8.90 -7.98
N LEU A 33 -10.20 8.33 -8.55
CA LEU A 33 -8.94 8.13 -7.82
C LEU A 33 -8.21 9.44 -7.53
N LYS A 34 -8.40 10.48 -8.36
CA LYS A 34 -7.79 11.79 -8.13
C LYS A 34 -8.38 12.44 -6.88
N ASP A 35 -9.71 12.55 -6.82
CA ASP A 35 -10.47 12.99 -5.63
C ASP A 35 -10.11 12.16 -4.39
N CYS A 36 -10.02 10.83 -4.53
CA CYS A 36 -9.59 9.95 -3.45
C CYS A 36 -8.19 10.29 -2.89
N LEU A 37 -7.27 10.80 -3.70
CA LEU A 37 -5.90 11.13 -3.29
C LEU A 37 -5.75 12.57 -2.81
N GLU A 38 -6.82 13.36 -2.76
CA GLU A 38 -6.86 14.69 -2.12
C GLU A 38 -7.08 14.59 -0.59
N ASP A 39 -7.55 13.44 -0.09
CA ASP A 39 -7.67 13.14 1.35
C ASP A 39 -6.30 12.66 1.89
N ASP A 40 -5.76 13.41 2.85
CA ASP A 40 -4.45 13.17 3.47
C ASP A 40 -4.32 11.77 4.11
N ASP A 41 -5.43 11.11 4.45
CA ASP A 41 -5.42 9.76 5.00
C ASP A 41 -5.21 8.68 3.94
N ASN A 42 -5.20 9.03 2.65
CA ASN A 42 -5.06 8.09 1.55
C ASN A 42 -3.70 8.21 0.88
N ILE A 43 -3.03 7.07 0.70
CA ILE A 43 -1.75 6.98 0.00
C ILE A 43 -1.88 6.04 -1.18
N TYR A 44 -1.48 6.50 -2.36
CA TYR A 44 -1.36 5.62 -3.51
C TYR A 44 -0.09 4.79 -3.45
N ILE A 45 -0.19 3.48 -3.64
CA ILE A 45 0.94 2.54 -3.63
C ILE A 45 1.11 1.79 -4.96
N GLY A 46 0.33 2.14 -5.98
CA GLY A 46 0.34 1.47 -7.29
C GLY A 46 1.29 2.10 -8.31
N ARG A 47 1.28 1.51 -9.50
CA ARG A 47 1.97 2.05 -10.69
C ARG A 47 1.18 3.21 -11.31
N GLY A 48 1.81 4.01 -12.16
CA GLY A 48 1.15 5.03 -12.96
C GLY A 48 0.28 4.42 -14.07
N GLY A 49 -0.67 5.22 -14.55
CA GLY A 49 -1.49 4.97 -15.72
C GLY A 49 -2.53 3.86 -15.56
N ILE A 50 -3.02 3.66 -14.34
CA ILE A 50 -3.83 2.50 -13.99
C ILE A 50 -5.32 2.68 -14.27
N VAL A 51 -5.87 3.85 -13.98
CA VAL A 51 -7.27 4.20 -14.28
C VAL A 51 -7.32 5.33 -15.29
N PHE A 52 -8.50 5.58 -15.84
CA PHE A 52 -8.80 6.82 -16.54
C PHE A 52 -9.52 7.78 -15.61
N VAL A 53 -9.06 9.03 -15.58
CA VAL A 53 -9.73 10.17 -14.94
C VAL A 53 -9.74 11.28 -15.98
N ASP A 54 -10.90 11.84 -16.28
CA ASP A 54 -11.07 12.90 -17.28
C ASP A 54 -10.46 12.55 -18.65
N ASN A 55 -10.70 11.31 -19.11
CA ASN A 55 -10.15 10.72 -20.35
C ASN A 55 -8.63 10.59 -20.40
N GLU A 56 -7.93 10.82 -19.29
CA GLU A 56 -6.48 10.66 -19.19
C GLU A 56 -6.07 9.52 -18.26
N ARG A 57 -4.94 8.88 -18.57
CA ARG A 57 -4.33 7.87 -17.69
C ARG A 57 -3.86 8.51 -16.38
N TYR A 58 -4.26 7.93 -15.26
CA TYR A 58 -3.97 8.41 -13.91
C TYR A 58 -3.64 7.24 -12.95
N PRO A 59 -2.74 7.42 -11.97
CA PRO A 59 -1.86 8.57 -11.76
C PRO A 59 -0.81 8.72 -12.87
N LYS A 60 -0.26 9.92 -13.10
CA LYS A 60 0.72 10.14 -14.19
C LYS A 60 2.08 9.47 -13.95
N LYS A 61 2.42 9.20 -12.70
CA LYS A 61 3.70 8.62 -12.27
C LYS A 61 3.46 7.44 -11.35
N ASP A 62 4.45 6.55 -11.28
CA ASP A 62 4.48 5.48 -10.29
C ASP A 62 4.54 6.07 -8.87
N SER A 63 3.87 5.41 -7.91
CA SER A 63 4.10 5.69 -6.49
C SER A 63 5.55 5.36 -6.11
N VAL A 64 6.09 6.06 -5.11
CA VAL A 64 7.37 5.68 -4.49
C VAL A 64 7.34 4.25 -3.95
N TRP A 65 6.15 3.75 -3.60
CA TRP A 65 5.86 2.41 -3.10
C TRP A 65 5.39 1.42 -4.19
N ALA A 66 5.46 1.79 -5.47
CA ALA A 66 5.04 0.93 -6.56
C ALA A 66 5.92 -0.32 -6.67
N ASN A 67 5.29 -1.46 -6.98
CA ASN A 67 6.03 -2.65 -7.40
C ASN A 67 6.46 -2.52 -8.87
N PRO A 68 7.77 -2.48 -9.18
CA PRO A 68 8.24 -2.38 -10.57
C PRO A 68 8.04 -3.69 -11.34
N TYR A 69 8.04 -4.83 -10.63
CA TYR A 69 7.94 -6.16 -11.19
C TYR A 69 6.48 -6.52 -11.52
N LYS A 70 6.30 -7.33 -12.57
CA LYS A 70 5.00 -7.82 -13.05
C LYS A 70 5.00 -9.34 -13.01
N VAL A 71 3.89 -9.90 -12.52
CA VAL A 71 3.59 -11.33 -12.67
C VAL A 71 3.60 -11.68 -14.16
N ASP A 72 3.98 -12.91 -14.47
CA ASP A 72 4.18 -13.48 -15.81
C ASP A 72 5.43 -12.97 -16.54
N LYS A 73 5.80 -11.69 -16.35
CA LYS A 73 7.01 -11.12 -16.97
C LYS A 73 8.27 -11.36 -16.13
N ASP A 74 8.19 -11.12 -14.83
CA ASP A 74 9.32 -11.12 -13.90
C ASP A 74 9.29 -12.34 -12.96
N GLY A 75 8.38 -13.29 -13.21
CA GLY A 75 8.20 -14.52 -12.44
C GLY A 75 6.76 -14.77 -12.02
N ASP A 76 6.56 -15.80 -11.21
CA ASP A 76 5.29 -16.05 -10.54
C ASP A 76 5.01 -15.02 -9.42
N LEU A 77 3.83 -15.10 -8.79
CA LEU A 77 3.45 -14.17 -7.73
C LEU A 77 4.45 -14.17 -6.56
N ASP A 78 4.92 -15.33 -6.12
CA ASP A 78 5.82 -15.45 -4.98
C ASP A 78 7.21 -14.90 -5.30
N GLU A 79 7.72 -15.17 -6.51
CA GLU A 79 8.95 -14.62 -7.04
C GLU A 79 8.88 -13.10 -7.13
N VAL A 80 7.82 -12.55 -7.74
CA VAL A 80 7.59 -11.11 -7.87
C VAL A 80 7.54 -10.43 -6.50
N LEU A 81 6.90 -11.05 -5.51
CA LEU A 81 6.84 -10.50 -4.15
C LEU A 81 8.17 -10.59 -3.41
N LYS A 82 8.97 -11.64 -3.64
CA LYS A 82 10.36 -11.74 -3.12
C LYS A 82 11.24 -10.64 -3.73
N LEU A 83 11.15 -10.46 -5.05
CA LEU A 83 11.85 -9.38 -5.77
C LEU A 83 11.44 -8.01 -5.24
N TYR A 84 10.13 -7.75 -5.12
CA TYR A 84 9.61 -6.50 -4.59
C TYR A 84 10.09 -6.24 -3.16
N LYS A 85 10.04 -7.24 -2.28
CA LYS A 85 10.50 -7.11 -0.89
C LYS A 85 11.99 -6.75 -0.82
N LYS A 86 12.83 -7.31 -1.69
CA LYS A 86 14.26 -6.96 -1.77
C LYS A 86 14.43 -5.53 -2.29
N TYR A 87 13.76 -5.20 -3.38
CA TYR A 87 13.76 -3.88 -4.00
C TYR A 87 13.36 -2.78 -3.02
N ILE A 88 12.19 -2.89 -2.38
CA ILE A 88 11.66 -1.80 -1.56
C ILE A 88 12.49 -1.60 -0.29
N LYS A 89 13.07 -2.66 0.29
CA LYS A 89 14.02 -2.54 1.41
C LYS A 89 15.27 -1.77 1.01
N ASN A 90 15.82 -2.07 -0.17
CA ASN A 90 16.99 -1.37 -0.68
C ASN A 90 16.67 0.08 -1.00
N LYS A 91 15.51 0.34 -1.60
CA LYS A 91 15.01 1.67 -1.91
C LYS A 91 14.84 2.52 -0.66
N ILE A 92 14.16 1.99 0.37
CA ILE A 92 14.00 2.65 1.67
C ILE A 92 15.35 3.09 2.24
N LYS A 93 16.36 2.21 2.22
CA LYS A 93 17.70 2.54 2.73
C LYS A 93 18.43 3.56 1.87
N LYS A 94 18.43 3.37 0.55
CA LYS A 94 19.20 4.19 -0.40
C LYS A 94 18.64 5.60 -0.55
N GLU A 95 17.31 5.73 -0.56
CA GLU A 95 16.59 6.99 -0.76
C GLU A 95 16.07 7.58 0.56
N ASN A 96 16.42 6.98 1.71
CA ASN A 96 15.98 7.38 3.04
C ASN A 96 14.45 7.55 3.16
N LEU A 97 13.68 6.65 2.55
CA LEU A 97 12.22 6.73 2.57
C LEU A 97 11.68 6.43 3.97
N ASN A 98 10.77 7.26 4.45
CA ASN A 98 10.16 7.09 5.76
C ASN A 98 8.95 6.15 5.67
N ILE A 99 9.16 4.85 5.90
CA ILE A 99 8.05 3.88 5.89
C ILE A 99 6.95 4.18 6.92
N SER A 100 7.27 4.94 7.98
CA SER A 100 6.30 5.35 9.00
C SER A 100 5.24 6.32 8.44
N GLU A 101 5.45 6.92 7.26
CA GLU A 101 4.42 7.73 6.60
C GLU A 101 3.17 6.90 6.26
N LEU A 102 3.31 5.58 6.12
CA LEU A 102 2.19 4.67 5.86
C LEU A 102 1.37 4.39 7.13
N LEU A 103 1.80 4.84 8.30
CA LEU A 103 1.12 4.59 9.57
C LEU A 103 -0.21 5.34 9.64
N ASN A 104 -1.28 4.61 9.97
CA ASN A 104 -2.66 5.12 10.04
C ASN A 104 -3.20 5.64 8.69
N LYS A 105 -2.76 5.07 7.57
CA LYS A 105 -3.18 5.46 6.22
C LYS A 105 -3.95 4.36 5.49
N ASN A 106 -4.79 4.77 4.55
CA ASN A 106 -5.45 3.89 3.59
C ASN A 106 -4.56 3.76 2.34
N LEU A 107 -4.02 2.57 2.09
CA LEU A 107 -3.08 2.33 1.00
C LEU A 107 -3.83 1.82 -0.24
N TYR A 108 -3.96 2.66 -1.26
CA TYR A 108 -4.70 2.38 -2.49
C TYR A 108 -3.82 1.73 -3.56
N GLY A 109 -4.23 0.54 -4.03
CA GLY A 109 -3.58 -0.22 -5.10
C GLY A 109 -4.56 -1.03 -5.95
N LEU A 110 -4.07 -1.75 -6.96
CA LEU A 110 -4.91 -2.54 -7.88
C LEU A 110 -5.31 -3.92 -7.39
N GLU A 111 -4.67 -4.39 -6.33
CA GLU A 111 -4.74 -5.78 -5.84
C GLU A 111 -6.17 -6.21 -5.46
N PRO A 112 -6.57 -7.46 -5.75
CA PRO A 112 -7.93 -7.80 -6.13
C PRO A 112 -8.95 -7.76 -4.99
N THR A 113 -10.17 -7.41 -5.37
CA THR A 113 -11.33 -7.19 -4.51
C THR A 113 -12.20 -8.41 -4.30
N LYS A 114 -11.58 -9.58 -4.14
CA LYS A 114 -12.29 -10.76 -3.66
C LYS A 114 -11.53 -11.27 -2.45
N TYR A 115 -11.92 -10.73 -1.30
CA TYR A 115 -11.72 -11.37 -0.02
C TYR A 115 -12.55 -12.66 -0.04
N ASN A 116 -11.87 -13.80 -0.14
CA ASN A 116 -12.38 -15.04 0.42
C ASN A 116 -11.47 -15.35 1.60
N LYS A 117 -12.04 -15.54 2.79
CA LYS A 117 -11.37 -15.84 4.07
C LYS A 117 -10.33 -16.98 3.95
N ASN A 118 -10.45 -17.82 2.94
CA ASN A 118 -9.62 -19.00 2.72
C ASN A 118 -8.44 -18.80 1.74
N ASP A 119 -8.35 -17.67 1.03
CA ASP A 119 -7.29 -17.42 0.06
C ASP A 119 -6.06 -16.79 0.73
N LYS A 120 -4.94 -17.53 0.81
CA LYS A 120 -3.60 -16.99 1.04
C LYS A 120 -3.19 -16.11 -0.15
N LYS A 121 -3.73 -14.89 -0.26
CA LYS A 121 -3.32 -13.95 -1.33
C LYS A 121 -2.40 -12.88 -0.78
N ILE A 122 -1.16 -12.92 -1.26
CA ILE A 122 -0.11 -11.99 -0.93
C ILE A 122 -0.06 -10.90 -2.00
N CYS A 123 -0.07 -9.67 -1.52
CA CYS A 123 -0.14 -8.45 -2.29
C CYS A 123 1.11 -7.61 -2.01
N HIS A 124 1.59 -6.77 -2.93
CA HIS A 124 2.76 -5.92 -2.66
C HIS A 124 2.47 -4.93 -1.50
N GLY A 125 1.22 -4.46 -1.38
CA GLY A 125 0.75 -3.70 -0.22
C GLY A 125 0.90 -4.47 1.10
N GLN A 126 0.70 -5.79 1.12
CA GLN A 126 0.94 -6.57 2.33
C GLN A 126 2.43 -6.69 2.68
N VAL A 127 3.32 -6.62 1.69
CA VAL A 127 4.77 -6.53 1.94
C VAL A 127 5.08 -5.21 2.67
N LEU A 128 4.48 -4.09 2.25
CA LEU A 128 4.61 -2.80 2.94
C LEU A 128 4.10 -2.87 4.38
N LEU A 129 2.91 -3.43 4.61
CA LEU A 129 2.37 -3.61 5.97
C LEU A 129 3.30 -4.46 6.86
N LYS A 130 3.90 -5.53 6.30
CA LYS A 130 4.86 -6.36 7.04
C LYS A 130 6.14 -5.60 7.39
N LEU A 131 6.59 -4.69 6.52
CA LEU A 131 7.76 -3.85 6.78
C LEU A 131 7.45 -2.75 7.81
N LEU A 132 6.29 -2.09 7.71
CA LEU A 132 5.79 -1.13 8.70
C LEU A 132 5.67 -1.76 10.08
N LYS A 133 5.03 -2.93 10.20
CA LYS A 133 4.95 -3.66 11.48
C LYS A 133 6.31 -3.98 12.09
N LYS A 134 7.32 -4.21 11.25
CA LYS A 134 8.70 -4.47 11.71
C LYS A 134 9.43 -3.20 12.13
N SER A 135 9.11 -2.03 11.56
CA SER A 135 9.70 -0.77 12.00
C SER A 135 9.10 -0.26 13.31
N LEU A 136 7.88 -0.70 13.65
CA LEU A 136 7.18 -0.33 14.88
C LEU A 136 7.50 -1.25 16.07
N LYS A 137 7.82 -2.52 15.79
CA LYS A 137 8.36 -3.45 16.78
C LYS A 137 9.84 -3.12 16.99
N ILE A 138 10.09 -2.19 17.91
CA ILE A 138 11.40 -1.96 18.53
C ILE A 138 11.83 -3.25 19.22
#